data_AF-A0A2J5P976-F1
#
_entry.id   AF-A0A2J5P976-F1
#
_cell.length_a   1.000
_cell.length_b   1.000
_cell.length_c   1.000
_cell.angle_alpha   90.00
_cell.angle_beta   90.00
_cell.angle_gamma   90.00
#
_symmetry.space_group_name_H-M   'P 1'
#
loop_
_entity.id
_entity.type
_entity.pdbx_description
1 polymer ?
#
loop_
_entity_poly.entity_id
_entity_poly.type
_entity_poly.pdbx_seq_one_letter_code
_entity_poly.pdbx_strand_id
1 'polypeptide(L)'
;MILVQFLVVLLFLYIGMRVGGIGVGFAGGAGVIVLSALGATPGDMPMLVIVFIMVVIVAIAAMQEAGGIEYLVDLTERLLRRYPRLLVITAPLSTWLLTMMASTGQVSFACMPVIVGVAKAVSLYTS
;
A
#
# COMPACT_ATOMS: atom_id res chain seq x y z
N MET A 1 29.57 15.69 -10.96
CA MET A 1 29.55 14.31 -10.41
C MET A 1 28.20 13.99 -9.76
N ILE A 2 27.68 14.83 -8.85
CA ILE A 2 26.33 14.67 -8.27
C ILE A 2 25.22 14.48 -9.31
N LEU A 3 25.22 15.27 -10.41
CA LEU A 3 24.18 15.19 -11.45
C LEU A 3 24.15 13.81 -12.13
N VAL A 4 25.32 13.21 -12.37
CA VAL A 4 25.44 11.87 -12.98
C VAL A 4 24.94 10.81 -12.03
N GLN A 5 25.32 10.87 -10.75
CA GLN A 5 24.82 9.97 -9.70
C GLN A 5 23.30 10.07 -9.55
N PHE A 6 22.75 11.29 -9.59
CA PHE A 6 21.31 11.51 -9.54
C PHE A 6 20.57 10.89 -10.73
N LEU A 7 21.09 11.04 -11.95
CA LEU A 7 20.53 10.39 -13.14
C LEU A 7 20.58 8.86 -13.04
N VAL A 8 21.65 8.30 -12.46
CA VAL A 8 21.76 6.86 -12.22
C VAL A 8 20.69 6.39 -11.22
N VAL A 9 20.49 7.11 -10.11
CA VAL A 9 19.40 6.82 -9.16
C VAL A 9 18.05 6.81 -9.87
N LEU A 10 17.74 7.85 -10.65
CA LEU A 10 16.48 7.94 -11.38
C LEU A 10 16.31 6.80 -12.40
N LEU A 11 17.38 6.42 -13.10
CA LEU A 11 17.36 5.31 -14.06
C LEU A 11 17.01 3.99 -13.38
N PHE A 12 17.71 3.65 -12.29
CA PHE A 12 17.46 2.40 -11.56
C PHE A 12 16.10 2.40 -10.86
N LEU A 13 15.63 3.55 -10.38
CA LEU A 13 14.30 3.70 -9.82
C LEU A 13 13.22 3.49 -10.89
N TYR A 14 13.39 4.07 -12.08
CA TYR A 14 12.50 3.85 -13.22
C TYR A 14 12.44 2.37 -13.63
N ILE A 15 13.61 1.73 -13.77
CA ILE A 15 13.69 0.30 -14.11
C ILE A 15 13.02 -0.54 -13.01
N GLY A 16 13.31 -0.28 -11.74
CA GLY A 16 12.72 -0.98 -10.60
C GLY A 16 11.20 -0.89 -10.57
N MET A 17 10.64 0.32 -10.75
CA MET A 17 9.19 0.52 -10.80
C MET A 17 8.53 -0.18 -11.99
N ARG A 18 9.22 -0.29 -13.14
CA ARG A 18 8.70 -0.98 -14.34
C ARG A 18 8.68 -2.50 -14.19
N VAL A 19 9.67 -3.07 -13.50
CA VAL A 19 9.71 -4.52 -13.22
C VAL A 19 8.71 -4.89 -12.12
N GLY A 20 8.60 -4.05 -11.08
CA GLY A 20 7.70 -4.28 -9.95
C GLY A 20 8.12 -5.44 -9.04
N GLY A 21 7.34 -5.65 -7.97
CA GLY A 21 7.53 -6.76 -7.03
C GLY A 21 8.95 -6.84 -6.45
N ILE A 22 9.54 -8.04 -6.47
CA ILE A 22 10.91 -8.27 -5.96
C ILE A 22 11.98 -7.56 -6.79
N GLY A 23 11.69 -7.25 -8.07
CA GLY A 23 12.61 -6.56 -8.97
C GLY A 23 12.94 -5.14 -8.52
N VAL A 24 12.07 -4.49 -7.76
CA VAL A 24 12.34 -3.18 -7.14
C VAL A 24 13.53 -3.26 -6.18
N GLY A 25 13.61 -4.32 -5.38
CA GLY A 25 14.71 -4.55 -4.44
C GLY A 25 16.03 -4.80 -5.16
N PHE A 26 16.03 -5.64 -6.20
CA PHE A 26 17.21 -5.91 -7.01
C PHE A 26 17.70 -4.67 -7.77
N ALA A 27 16.80 -3.87 -8.35
CA ALA A 27 17.14 -2.62 -9.02
C ALA A 27 17.75 -1.60 -8.04
N GLY A 28 17.23 -1.53 -6.82
CA GLY A 28 17.82 -0.72 -5.75
C GLY A 28 19.24 -1.15 -5.39
N GLY A 29 19.47 -2.45 -5.16
CA GLY A 29 20.80 -2.99 -4.86
C GLY A 29 21.80 -2.79 -6.00
N ALA A 30 21.39 -3.05 -7.24
CA ALA A 30 22.20 -2.80 -8.42
C ALA A 30 22.55 -1.30 -8.58
N GLY A 31 21.59 -0.41 -8.31
CA GLY A 31 21.82 1.03 -8.30
C GLY A 31 22.89 1.46 -7.30
N VAL A 32 22.88 0.90 -6.08
CA VAL A 32 23.92 1.17 -5.07
C VAL A 32 25.29 0.71 -5.54
N ILE A 33 25.41 -0.47 -6.16
CA ILE A 33 26.69 -0.98 -6.69
C ILE A 33 27.24 -0.03 -7.76
N VAL A 34 26.40 0.41 -8.70
CA VAL A 34 26.82 1.33 -9.77
C VAL A 34 27.21 2.71 -9.20
N LEU A 35 26.49 3.20 -8.19
CA LEU A 35 26.84 4.46 -7.52
C LEU A 35 28.17 4.35 -6.76
N SER A 36 28.42 3.23 -6.11
CA SER A 36 29.70 2.98 -5.44
C SER A 36 30.87 2.89 -6.43
N ALA A 37 30.67 2.30 -7.61
CA ALA A 37 31.67 2.30 -8.68
C ALA A 37 31.95 3.72 -9.23
N LEU A 38 30.97 4.63 -9.16
CA LEU A 38 31.10 6.06 -9.52
C LEU A 38 31.72 6.91 -8.39
N GLY A 39 32.23 6.29 -7.32
CA GLY A 39 32.90 6.97 -6.21
C GLY A 39 31.97 7.49 -5.11
N ALA A 40 30.69 7.11 -5.10
CA ALA A 40 29.82 7.39 -3.96
C ALA A 40 30.11 6.41 -2.81
N THR A 41 30.33 6.94 -1.61
CA THR A 41 30.48 6.10 -0.42
C THR A 41 29.13 5.46 -0.06
N PRO A 42 29.00 4.12 -0.08
CA PRO A 42 27.78 3.47 0.37
C PRO A 42 27.59 3.74 1.88
N GLY A 43 26.36 4.06 2.28
CA GLY A 43 26.00 4.19 3.69
C GLY A 43 25.85 2.82 4.36
N ASP A 44 25.56 2.84 5.65
CA ASP A 44 25.31 1.62 6.42
C ASP A 44 24.06 0.88 5.92
N MET A 45 24.14 -0.45 5.87
CA MET A 45 23.00 -1.28 5.49
C MET A 45 21.90 -1.18 6.56
N PRO A 46 20.66 -0.80 6.20
CA PRO A 46 19.58 -0.57 7.16
C PRO A 46 18.93 -1.89 7.61
N MET A 47 19.70 -2.77 8.25
CA MET A 47 19.27 -4.11 8.65
C MET A 47 18.03 -4.11 9.53
N LEU A 48 17.96 -3.20 10.49
CA LEU A 48 16.81 -3.08 11.38
C LEU A 48 15.51 -2.81 10.60
N VAL A 49 15.58 -1.96 9.57
CA VAL A 49 14.43 -1.62 8.73
C VAL A 49 14.00 -2.83 7.89
N ILE A 50 14.96 -3.55 7.29
CA ILE A 50 14.67 -4.75 6.48
C ILE A 50 13.98 -5.83 7.32
N VAL A 51 14.50 -6.11 8.52
CA VAL A 51 13.91 -7.09 9.44
C VAL A 51 12.53 -6.65 9.91
N PHE A 52 12.35 -5.37 10.23
CA PHE A 52 11.04 -4.84 10.63
C PHE A 52 9.98 -5.02 9.53
N ILE A 53 10.32 -4.67 8.29
CA ILE A 53 9.43 -4.88 7.14
C ILE A 53 9.11 -6.37 6.96
N MET A 54 10.11 -7.25 7.09
CA MET A 54 9.91 -8.70 6.97
C MET A 54 8.91 -9.23 8.01
N VAL A 55 9.07 -8.84 9.28
CA VAL A 55 8.17 -9.25 10.37
C VAL A 55 6.73 -8.77 10.11
N VAL A 56 6.58 -7.51 9.67
CA VAL A 56 5.26 -6.95 9.34
C VAL A 56 4.61 -7.68 8.16
N ILE A 57 5.37 -8.01 7.11
CA ILE A 57 4.87 -8.78 5.96
C ILE A 57 4.39 -10.16 6.41
N VAL A 58 5.15 -10.86 7.25
CA VAL A 58 4.77 -12.18 7.77
C VAL A 58 3.50 -12.09 8.62
N ALA A 59 3.38 -11.08 9.48
CA ALA A 59 2.19 -10.87 10.29
C ALA A 59 0.94 -10.59 9.42
N ILE A 60 1.08 -9.76 8.38
CA ILE A 60 0.00 -9.47 7.44
C ILE A 60 -0.36 -10.72 6.62
N ALA A 61 0.61 -11.48 6.15
CA ALA A 61 0.37 -12.72 5.40
C ALA A 61 -0.41 -13.73 6.27
N ALA A 62 -0.01 -13.90 7.54
CA ALA A 62 -0.75 -14.74 8.48
C ALA A 62 -2.19 -14.24 8.72
N MET A 63 -2.38 -12.92 8.84
CA MET A 63 -3.71 -12.32 8.96
C MET A 63 -4.57 -12.55 7.71
N GLN A 64 -3.97 -12.44 6.52
CA GLN A 64 -4.64 -12.68 5.24
C GLN A 64 -5.08 -14.13 5.10
N GLU A 65 -4.18 -15.09 5.40
CA GLU A 65 -4.51 -16.52 5.39
C GLU A 65 -5.59 -16.91 6.40
N ALA A 66 -5.70 -16.19 7.52
CA ALA A 66 -6.77 -16.40 8.51
C ALA A 66 -8.13 -15.80 8.10
N GLY A 67 -8.25 -15.15 6.94
CA GLY A 67 -9.47 -14.46 6.51
C GLY A 67 -9.67 -13.07 7.14
N GLY A 68 -8.59 -12.46 7.66
CA GLY A 68 -8.66 -11.19 8.37
C GLY A 68 -9.07 -10.01 7.48
N ILE A 69 -8.77 -10.04 6.18
CA ILE A 69 -9.17 -8.99 5.25
C ILE A 69 -10.67 -9.03 4.98
N GLU A 70 -11.22 -10.21 4.75
CA GLU A 70 -12.65 -10.45 4.56
C GLU A 70 -13.44 -9.94 5.78
N TYR A 71 -12.94 -10.21 6.99
CA TYR A 71 -13.53 -9.70 8.22
C TYR A 71 -13.52 -8.17 8.29
N LEU A 72 -12.41 -7.51 7.94
CA LEU A 72 -12.33 -6.06 7.94
C LEU A 72 -13.24 -5.41 6.89
N VAL A 73 -13.42 -6.06 5.73
CA VAL A 73 -14.35 -5.61 4.69
C VAL A 73 -15.81 -5.74 5.15
N ASP A 74 -16.19 -6.86 5.77
CA ASP A 74 -17.53 -7.04 6.36
C ASP A 74 -17.81 -6.01 7.46
N LEU A 75 -16.82 -5.74 8.33
CA LEU A 75 -16.93 -4.69 9.35
C LEU A 75 -17.14 -3.31 8.73
N THR A 76 -16.41 -3.01 7.65
CA THR A 76 -16.54 -1.76 6.90
C THR A 76 -17.93 -1.64 6.26
N GLU A 77 -18.45 -2.72 5.68
CA GLU A 77 -19.80 -2.78 5.11
C GLU A 77 -20.87 -2.51 6.16
N ARG A 78 -20.79 -3.15 7.33
CA ARG A 78 -21.73 -2.93 8.43
C ARG A 78 -21.71 -1.48 8.91
N LEU A 79 -20.53 -0.88 9.02
CA LEU A 79 -20.38 0.52 9.41
C LEU A 79 -21.04 1.47 8.41
N LEU A 80 -20.83 1.24 7.10
CA LEU A 80 -21.41 2.06 6.03
C LEU A 80 -22.93 1.94 5.98
N ARG A 81 -23.47 0.73 6.14
CA ARG A 81 -24.91 0.48 6.15
C ARG A 81 -25.61 1.07 7.37
N ARG A 82 -24.91 1.27 8.50
CA ARG A 82 -25.49 1.82 9.73
C ARG A 82 -25.81 3.32 9.63
N TYR A 83 -25.00 4.08 8.90
CA TYR A 83 -25.18 5.54 8.74
C TYR A 83 -25.20 5.96 7.27
N PRO A 84 -26.22 5.51 6.49
CA PRO A 84 -26.25 5.70 5.04
C PRO A 84 -26.38 7.19 4.64
N ARG A 85 -27.01 8.03 5.47
CA ARG A 85 -27.13 9.48 5.22
C ARG A 85 -25.80 10.25 5.28
N LEU A 86 -24.77 9.72 5.93
CA LEU A 86 -23.45 10.35 6.06
C LEU A 86 -22.37 9.67 5.20
N LEU A 87 -22.77 8.98 4.11
CA LEU A 87 -21.87 8.21 3.26
C LEU A 87 -20.64 8.98 2.76
N VAL A 88 -20.80 10.28 2.46
CA VAL A 88 -19.70 11.15 2.02
C VAL A 88 -18.57 11.26 3.05
N ILE A 89 -18.89 11.13 4.35
CA ILE A 89 -17.90 11.17 5.44
C ILE A 89 -17.51 9.75 5.88
N THR A 90 -18.47 8.83 5.98
CA THR A 90 -18.21 7.48 6.48
C THR A 90 -17.44 6.62 5.49
N ALA A 91 -17.60 6.82 4.17
CA ALA A 91 -16.87 6.06 3.16
C ALA A 91 -15.35 6.37 3.14
N PRO A 92 -14.89 7.63 3.09
CA PRO A 92 -13.46 7.92 3.18
C PRO A 92 -12.84 7.51 4.52
N LEU A 93 -13.54 7.76 5.64
CA LEU A 93 -13.04 7.44 6.98
C LEU A 93 -12.82 5.93 7.16
N SER A 94 -13.81 5.13 6.76
CA SER A 94 -13.73 3.67 6.87
C SER A 94 -12.70 3.08 5.90
N THR A 95 -12.59 3.59 4.68
CA THR A 95 -11.59 3.16 3.71
C THR A 95 -10.18 3.48 4.19
N TRP A 96 -10.00 4.64 4.83
CA TRP A 96 -8.74 5.02 5.44
C TRP A 96 -8.39 4.12 6.63
N LEU A 97 -9.36 3.86 7.54
CA LEU A 97 -9.19 2.92 8.65
C LEU A 97 -8.84 1.52 8.16
N LEU A 98 -9.54 1.02 7.15
CA LEU A 98 -9.28 -0.27 6.53
C LEU A 98 -7.89 -0.34 5.93
N THR A 99 -7.47 0.68 5.18
CA THR A 99 -6.14 0.76 4.56
C THR A 99 -5.04 0.79 5.62
N MET A 100 -5.27 1.50 6.72
CA MET A 100 -4.36 1.53 7.87
C MET A 100 -4.24 0.14 8.52
N MET A 101 -5.37 -0.54 8.76
CA MET A 101 -5.37 -1.86 9.38
C MET A 101 -4.79 -2.94 8.48
N ALA A 102 -5.07 -2.88 7.18
CA ALA A 102 -4.56 -3.82 6.19
C ALA A 102 -3.19 -3.44 5.61
N SER A 103 -2.62 -2.31 6.07
CA SER A 103 -1.32 -1.74 5.68
C SER A 103 -1.14 -1.41 4.18
N THR A 104 -2.11 -1.68 3.31
CA THR A 104 -1.95 -1.59 1.86
C THR A 104 -3.15 -0.93 1.19
N GLY A 105 -2.88 -0.05 0.22
CA GLY A 105 -3.93 0.68 -0.51
C GLY A 105 -4.78 -0.21 -1.42
N GLN A 106 -4.28 -1.39 -1.84
CA GLN A 106 -5.03 -2.30 -2.71
C GLN A 106 -6.31 -2.82 -2.06
N VAL A 107 -6.35 -2.88 -0.72
CA VAL A 107 -7.53 -3.34 0.04
C VAL A 107 -8.69 -2.36 -0.08
N SER A 108 -8.44 -1.08 -0.38
CA SER A 108 -9.49 -0.10 -0.66
C SER A 108 -10.38 -0.46 -1.87
N PHE A 109 -9.84 -1.21 -2.84
CA PHE A 109 -10.62 -1.66 -4.00
C PHE A 109 -11.72 -2.64 -3.62
N ALA A 110 -11.55 -3.40 -2.53
CA ALA A 110 -12.59 -4.29 -2.00
C ALA A 110 -13.79 -3.50 -1.45
N CYS A 111 -13.61 -2.24 -1.02
CA CYS A 111 -14.70 -1.40 -0.51
C CYS A 111 -15.47 -0.66 -1.60
N MET A 112 -14.90 -0.48 -2.79
CA MET A 112 -15.57 0.21 -3.90
C MET A 112 -16.98 -0.36 -4.21
N PRO A 113 -17.19 -1.68 -4.36
CA PRO A 113 -18.53 -2.23 -4.60
C PRO A 113 -19.49 -1.98 -3.44
N VAL A 114 -19.01 -2.01 -2.19
CA VAL A 114 -19.80 -1.74 -0.98
C VAL A 114 -20.30 -0.29 -0.97
N ILE A 115 -19.41 0.66 -1.23
CA ILE A 115 -19.75 2.10 -1.30
C ILE A 115 -20.80 2.35 -2.38
N VAL A 116 -20.62 1.78 -3.58
CA VAL A 116 -21.58 1.89 -4.68
C VAL A 116 -22.94 1.30 -4.31
N GLY A 117 -22.94 0.15 -3.62
CA GLY A 117 -24.17 -0.50 -3.13
C GLY A 117 -24.95 0.38 -2.15
N VAL A 118 -24.27 0.96 -1.15
CA VAL A 118 -24.93 1.85 -0.16
C VAL A 118 -25.36 3.17 -0.79
N ALA A 119 -24.58 3.74 -1.72
CA ALA A 119 -24.94 4.97 -2.42
C ALA A 119 -26.25 4.82 -3.23
N LYS A 120 -26.44 3.69 -3.92
CA LYS A 120 -27.70 3.39 -4.63
C LYS A 120 -28.89 3.32 -3.67
N ALA A 121 -28.72 2.69 -2.50
CA ALA A 121 -29.77 2.61 -1.49
C ALA A 121 -30.18 4.00 -0.99
N VAL A 122 -29.23 4.90 -0.72
CA VAL A 122 -29.50 6.28 -0.28
C VAL A 122 -30.27 7.09 -1.32
N SER A 123 -29.89 6.95 -2.60
CA SER A 123 -30.57 7.66 -3.69
C SER A 123 -32.05 7.29 -3.81
N LEU A 124 -32.40 6.03 -3.52
CA LEU A 124 -33.79 5.54 -3.52
C LEU A 124 -34.62 6.07 -2.34
N TYR A 125 -34.00 6.46 -1.22
CA TYR A 125 -34.71 7.05 -0.06
C TYR A 125 -34.94 8.56 -0.16
N THR A 126 -34.34 9.23 -1.16
CA THR A 126 -34.37 10.69 -1.33
C THR A 126 -35.21 11.10 -2.55
N SER A 127 -35.77 10.14 -3.30
CA SER A 127 -36.79 10.35 -4.35
C SER A 127 -38.17 10.00 -3.81
#